data_AF-A0AA39KAJ2-F1
#
_entry.id   AF-A0AA39KAJ2-F1
#
_cell.length_a   1.000
_cell.length_b   1.000
_cell.length_c   1.000
_cell.angle_alpha   90.00
_cell.angle_beta   90.00
_cell.angle_gamma   90.00
#
_symmetry.space_group_name_H-M   'P 1'
#
loop_
_entity.id
_entity.type
_entity.pdbx_description
1 polymer ?
#
loop_
_entity_poly.entity_id
_entity_poly.type
_entity_poly.pdbx_seq_one_letter_code
_entity_poly.pdbx_strand_id
1 'polypeptide(L)'
;MRQAVIPYLTKIAHGSSLFIATFLLIHLTPPALANLGGSSLSSQSMLLGREYYQTSFGEKYLVLAPIAIHALSAFLKRVLSGPKNPPRPPSSLLTATGYATMWLLLPIHFLVHRRLPTSPAPPILEVGPSELDYEFVKVGLQTWPWRSALLYGGLVTAVTLHMADGMGIIWNAYLAQSWGRMKQSMRKYRRAGLIAGVALPVLSGLVVVAREPIFAFASTVKRFQAVFLMSWIYRL
;
A
#
# COMPACT_ATOMS: atom_id res chain seq x y z
N MET A 1 8.17 34.41 -3.28
CA MET A 1 8.49 33.34 -2.31
C MET A 1 7.69 32.05 -2.52
N ARG A 2 6.34 32.04 -2.52
CA ARG A 2 5.52 30.80 -2.61
C ARG A 2 5.87 29.86 -3.77
N GLN A 3 6.11 30.39 -4.97
CA GLN A 3 6.44 29.58 -6.15
C GLN A 3 7.87 29.02 -6.14
N ALA A 4 8.80 29.65 -5.44
CA ALA A 4 10.20 29.22 -5.37
C ALA A 4 10.39 27.89 -4.62
N VAL A 5 9.41 27.53 -3.77
CA VAL A 5 9.46 26.31 -2.94
C VAL A 5 8.96 25.08 -3.69
N ILE A 6 8.12 25.24 -4.71
CA ILE A 6 7.49 24.13 -5.47
C ILE A 6 8.51 23.17 -6.11
N PRO A 7 9.63 23.64 -6.72
CA PRO A 7 10.65 22.74 -7.25
C PRO A 7 11.28 21.84 -6.18
N TYR A 8 11.55 22.38 -4.97
CA TYR A 8 12.10 21.60 -3.85
C TYR A 8 11.11 20.55 -3.38
N LEU A 9 9.85 20.92 -3.15
CA LEU A 9 8.79 19.96 -2.79
C LEU A 9 8.62 18.88 -3.85
N THR A 10 8.83 19.21 -5.13
CA THR A 10 8.77 18.23 -6.22
C THR A 10 9.91 17.23 -6.13
N LYS A 11 11.15 17.70 -5.93
CA LYS A 11 12.32 16.83 -5.74
C LYS A 11 12.16 15.95 -4.50
N ILE A 12 11.66 16.49 -3.39
CA ILE A 12 11.39 15.74 -2.15
C ILE A 12 10.33 14.66 -2.38
N ALA A 13 9.22 14.98 -3.05
CA ALA A 13 8.18 14.00 -3.39
C ALA A 13 8.72 12.88 -4.31
N HIS A 14 9.56 13.23 -5.30
CA HIS A 14 10.18 12.23 -6.17
C HIS A 14 11.20 11.36 -5.42
N GLY A 15 12.05 11.95 -4.58
CA GLY A 15 13.04 11.20 -3.80
C GLY A 15 12.41 10.23 -2.81
N SER A 16 11.40 10.68 -2.06
CA SER A 16 10.63 9.82 -1.14
C SER A 16 9.89 8.69 -1.86
N SER A 17 9.50 8.87 -3.13
CA SER A 17 8.81 7.82 -3.90
C SER A 17 9.68 6.59 -4.18
N LEU A 18 11.02 6.71 -4.17
CA LEU A 18 11.93 5.56 -4.32
C LEU A 18 11.81 4.61 -3.13
N PHE A 19 11.80 5.16 -1.90
CA PHE A 19 11.61 4.36 -0.68
C PHE A 19 10.24 3.68 -0.67
N ILE A 20 9.20 4.40 -1.07
CA ILE A 20 7.84 3.86 -1.17
C ILE A 20 7.78 2.74 -2.22
N ALA A 21 8.43 2.90 -3.37
CA ALA A 21 8.48 1.88 -4.41
C ALA A 21 9.21 0.61 -3.95
N THR A 22 10.35 0.75 -3.26
CA THR A 22 11.08 -0.37 -2.65
C THR A 22 10.23 -1.08 -1.60
N PHE A 23 9.57 -0.31 -0.71
CA PHE A 23 8.63 -0.88 0.26
C PHE A 23 7.51 -1.65 -0.43
N LEU A 24 6.86 -1.08 -1.45
CA LEU A 24 5.78 -1.75 -2.19
C LEU A 24 6.26 -3.01 -2.88
N LEU A 25 7.45 -3.02 -3.48
CA LEU A 25 8.03 -4.21 -4.09
C LEU A 25 8.11 -5.36 -3.08
N ILE A 26 8.68 -5.09 -1.90
CA ILE A 26 8.85 -6.10 -0.85
C ILE A 26 7.50 -6.47 -0.22
N HIS A 27 6.64 -5.48 0.07
CA HIS A 27 5.35 -5.70 0.74
C HIS A 27 4.33 -6.44 -0.13
N LEU A 28 4.36 -6.25 -1.45
CA LEU A 28 3.47 -6.92 -2.40
C LEU A 28 4.01 -8.29 -2.86
N THR A 29 5.25 -8.65 -2.52
CA THR A 29 5.83 -9.96 -2.87
C THR A 29 5.12 -11.13 -2.15
N PRO A 30 4.90 -11.11 -0.82
CA PRO A 30 4.20 -12.19 -0.14
C PRO A 30 2.81 -12.53 -0.70
N PRO A 31 1.88 -11.57 -0.92
CA PRO A 31 0.57 -11.91 -1.46
C PRO A 31 0.65 -12.36 -2.92
N ALA A 32 1.62 -11.87 -3.71
CA ALA A 32 1.82 -12.36 -5.08
C ALA A 32 2.33 -13.80 -5.10
N LEU A 33 3.22 -14.19 -4.17
CA LEU A 33 3.75 -15.55 -4.08
C LEU A 33 2.73 -16.59 -3.59
N ALA A 34 1.58 -16.17 -3.08
CA ALA A 34 0.48 -17.08 -2.77
C ALA A 34 0.03 -17.90 -3.98
N ASN A 35 0.18 -17.36 -5.21
CA ASN A 35 -0.14 -18.09 -6.44
C ASN A 35 0.74 -19.34 -6.66
N LEU A 36 1.89 -19.43 -5.98
CA LEU A 36 2.85 -20.53 -6.14
C LEU A 36 2.86 -21.48 -4.93
N GLY A 37 2.71 -20.94 -3.72
CA GLY A 37 2.86 -21.73 -2.49
C GLY A 37 1.85 -21.40 -1.39
N GLY A 38 0.75 -20.75 -1.74
CA GLY A 38 -0.35 -20.51 -0.82
C GLY A 38 -0.02 -19.61 0.36
N SER A 39 -0.81 -19.68 1.44
CA SER A 39 -0.54 -18.91 2.67
C SER A 39 0.83 -19.23 3.27
N SER A 40 1.31 -20.47 3.13
CA SER A 40 2.60 -20.91 3.69
C SER A 40 3.78 -20.13 3.09
N LEU A 41 3.89 -20.08 1.75
CA LEU A 41 4.97 -19.32 1.10
C LEU A 41 4.81 -17.81 1.33
N SER A 42 3.57 -17.31 1.37
CA SER A 42 3.30 -15.91 1.72
C SER A 42 3.77 -15.58 3.15
N SER A 43 3.46 -16.41 4.15
CA SER A 43 3.94 -16.23 5.52
C SER A 43 5.47 -16.23 5.59
N GLN A 44 6.14 -17.21 4.95
CA GLN A 44 7.61 -17.28 4.92
C GLN A 44 8.25 -16.06 4.25
N SER A 45 7.74 -15.64 3.10
CA SER A 45 8.23 -14.46 2.38
C SER A 45 7.99 -13.17 3.18
N MET A 46 6.84 -13.07 3.86
CA MET A 46 6.52 -11.91 4.68
C MET A 46 7.53 -11.72 5.82
N LEU A 47 8.00 -12.81 6.45
CA LEU A 47 9.01 -12.74 7.51
C LEU A 47 10.29 -12.04 7.02
N LEU A 48 10.75 -12.33 5.80
CA LEU A 48 11.90 -11.63 5.20
C LEU A 48 11.64 -10.13 5.04
N GLY A 49 10.42 -9.75 4.65
CA GLY A 49 10.01 -8.36 4.57
C GLY A 49 10.02 -7.65 5.93
N ARG A 50 9.68 -8.35 7.02
CA ARG A 50 9.70 -7.80 8.38
C ARG A 50 11.11 -7.39 8.81
N GLU A 51 12.08 -8.25 8.55
CA GLU A 51 13.49 -7.97 8.83
C GLU A 51 13.99 -6.75 8.06
N TYR A 52 13.50 -6.55 6.83
CA TYR A 52 13.94 -5.44 6.01
C TYR A 52 13.34 -4.09 6.44
N TYR A 53 12.02 -3.99 6.65
CA TYR A 53 11.36 -2.70 6.87
C TYR A 53 10.51 -2.58 8.13
N GLN A 54 10.26 -3.65 8.90
CA GLN A 54 9.47 -3.57 10.16
C GLN A 54 10.34 -3.47 11.42
N THR A 55 11.62 -3.16 11.28
CA THR A 55 12.51 -2.84 12.41
C THR A 55 12.15 -1.50 13.05
N SER A 56 12.63 -1.25 14.28
CA SER A 56 12.40 0.02 15.00
C SER A 56 12.86 1.25 14.22
N PHE A 57 13.89 1.09 13.39
CA PHE A 57 14.39 2.08 12.46
C PHE A 57 13.64 2.04 11.11
N GLY A 58 13.56 0.86 10.49
CA GLY A 58 13.03 0.68 9.14
C GLY A 58 11.59 1.18 9.01
N GLU A 59 10.73 0.85 9.97
CA GLU A 59 9.32 1.22 9.88
C GLU A 59 9.16 2.73 9.95
N LYS A 60 9.88 3.37 10.88
CA LYS A 60 9.78 4.82 11.11
C LYS A 60 10.38 5.60 9.95
N TYR A 61 11.60 5.25 9.53
CA TYR A 61 12.41 6.10 8.65
C TYR A 61 12.45 5.65 7.19
N LEU A 62 12.21 4.38 6.90
CA LEU A 62 12.21 3.85 5.53
C LEU A 62 10.80 3.64 4.96
N VAL A 63 9.77 3.60 5.82
CA VAL A 63 8.37 3.44 5.40
C VAL A 63 7.52 4.67 5.75
N LEU A 64 7.30 4.94 7.04
CA LEU A 64 6.36 5.97 7.47
C LEU A 64 6.84 7.39 7.14
N ALA A 65 8.11 7.72 7.39
CA ALA A 65 8.64 9.03 7.06
C ALA A 65 8.59 9.33 5.55
N PRO A 66 9.02 8.44 4.63
CA PRO A 66 8.89 8.68 3.20
C PRO A 66 7.43 8.84 2.75
N ILE A 67 6.49 8.03 3.25
CA ILE A 67 5.06 8.18 2.97
C ILE A 67 4.54 9.55 3.42
N ALA A 68 4.86 9.95 4.65
CA ALA A 68 4.43 11.23 5.21
C ALA A 68 5.04 12.41 4.44
N ILE A 69 6.35 12.37 4.16
CA ILE A 69 7.07 13.39 3.39
C ILE A 69 6.51 13.51 1.96
N HIS A 70 6.22 12.38 1.32
CA HIS A 70 5.63 12.35 -0.02
C HIS A 70 4.24 13.00 -0.03
N ALA A 71 3.36 12.58 0.87
CA ALA A 71 2.00 13.10 0.99
C ALA A 71 1.98 14.59 1.36
N LEU A 72 2.79 15.01 2.34
CA LEU A 72 2.88 16.39 2.79
C LEU A 72 3.44 17.29 1.68
N SER A 73 4.48 16.84 0.96
CA SER A 73 5.02 17.58 -0.18
C SER A 73 3.99 17.78 -1.28
N ALA A 74 3.21 16.74 -1.59
CA ALA A 74 2.13 16.83 -2.57
C ALA A 74 1.00 17.77 -2.11
N PHE A 75 0.63 17.74 -0.83
CA PHE A 75 -0.36 18.64 -0.24
C PHE A 75 0.12 20.09 -0.25
N LEU A 76 1.33 20.37 0.22
CA LEU A 76 1.91 21.71 0.23
C LEU A 76 2.04 22.28 -1.18
N LYS A 77 2.43 21.46 -2.17
CA LYS A 77 2.43 21.89 -3.58
C LYS A 77 1.05 22.36 -4.03
N ARG A 78 -0.01 21.67 -3.62
CA ARG A 78 -1.39 22.06 -3.94
C ARG A 78 -1.78 23.39 -3.27
N VAL A 79 -1.44 23.57 -2.00
CA VAL A 79 -1.73 24.80 -1.23
C VAL A 79 -0.95 26.00 -1.76
N LEU A 80 0.30 25.79 -2.19
CA LEU A 80 1.19 26.85 -2.68
C LEU A 80 1.05 27.16 -4.17
N SER A 81 0.33 26.31 -4.92
CA SER A 81 0.00 26.55 -6.33
C SER A 81 -0.84 27.82 -6.47
N GLY A 82 -0.48 28.67 -7.44
CA GLY A 82 -1.23 29.88 -7.77
C GLY A 82 -1.97 29.78 -9.10
N PRO A 83 -2.72 30.82 -9.52
CA PRO A 83 -3.51 30.80 -10.75
C PRO A 83 -2.71 30.50 -12.02
N LYS A 84 -1.43 30.95 -12.06
CA LYS A 84 -0.52 30.71 -13.20
C LYS A 84 -0.05 29.25 -13.31
N ASN A 85 -0.02 28.52 -12.19
CA ASN A 85 0.45 27.14 -12.11
C ASN A 85 -0.51 26.35 -11.21
N PRO A 86 -1.75 26.12 -11.68
CA PRO A 86 -2.77 25.47 -10.87
C PRO A 86 -2.36 24.03 -10.54
N PRO A 87 -2.78 23.51 -9.37
CA PRO A 87 -2.45 22.15 -9.01
C PRO A 87 -3.22 21.18 -9.91
N ARG A 88 -2.72 19.94 -10.03
CA ARG A 88 -3.40 18.89 -10.80
C ARG A 88 -4.85 18.73 -10.31
N PRO A 89 -5.85 18.59 -11.20
CA PRO A 89 -7.24 18.50 -10.79
C PRO A 89 -7.49 17.27 -9.89
N PRO A 90 -8.43 17.37 -8.94
CA PRO A 90 -8.76 16.26 -8.04
C PRO A 90 -9.29 15.04 -8.78
N SER A 91 -9.96 15.24 -9.92
CA SER A 91 -10.47 14.18 -10.81
C SER A 91 -9.37 13.43 -11.56
N SER A 92 -8.12 13.92 -11.56
CA SER A 92 -7.04 13.17 -12.18
C SER A 92 -6.79 11.87 -11.42
N LEU A 93 -6.58 10.77 -12.15
CA LEU A 93 -6.39 9.46 -11.51
C LEU A 93 -5.26 9.49 -10.48
N LEU A 94 -4.12 10.12 -10.79
CA LEU A 94 -3.00 10.24 -9.85
C LEU A 94 -3.38 10.96 -8.54
N THR A 95 -4.22 12.00 -8.60
CA THR A 95 -4.69 12.68 -7.38
C THR A 95 -5.76 11.87 -6.67
N ALA A 96 -6.74 11.34 -7.39
CA ALA A 96 -7.82 10.55 -6.83
C ALA A 96 -7.29 9.30 -6.10
N THR A 97 -6.39 8.55 -6.72
CA THR A 97 -5.77 7.37 -6.07
C THR A 97 -4.85 7.76 -4.93
N GLY A 98 -4.18 8.92 -5.01
CA GLY A 98 -3.38 9.44 -3.90
C GLY A 98 -4.23 9.75 -2.67
N TYR A 99 -5.37 10.40 -2.86
CA TYR A 99 -6.30 10.67 -1.76
C TYR A 99 -6.97 9.41 -1.23
N ALA A 100 -7.47 8.53 -2.12
CA ALA A 100 -8.06 7.26 -1.72
C ALA A 100 -7.08 6.41 -0.91
N THR A 101 -5.81 6.36 -1.33
CA THR A 101 -4.76 5.66 -0.59
C THR A 101 -4.51 6.33 0.75
N MET A 102 -4.16 7.61 0.78
CA MET A 102 -3.66 8.27 1.98
C MET A 102 -4.72 8.47 3.07
N TRP A 103 -5.96 8.80 2.69
CA TRP A 103 -6.99 9.18 3.65
C TRP A 103 -7.97 8.07 4.03
N LEU A 104 -8.01 7.00 3.24
CA LEU A 104 -8.94 5.90 3.47
C LEU A 104 -8.19 4.58 3.56
N LEU A 105 -7.67 4.08 2.44
CA LEU A 105 -7.25 2.69 2.30
C LEU A 105 -6.00 2.35 3.14
N LEU A 106 -4.96 3.20 3.11
CA LEU A 106 -3.72 2.96 3.85
C LEU A 106 -3.91 3.05 5.37
N PRO A 107 -4.58 4.07 5.95
CA PRO A 107 -4.84 4.10 7.39
C PRO A 107 -5.58 2.87 7.89
N ILE A 108 -6.61 2.41 7.17
CA ILE A 108 -7.36 1.20 7.55
C ILE A 108 -6.44 -0.02 7.51
N HIS A 109 -5.68 -0.20 6.42
CA HIS A 109 -4.74 -1.30 6.27
C HIS A 109 -3.68 -1.31 7.37
N PHE A 110 -3.04 -0.17 7.63
CA PHE A 110 -2.02 -0.02 8.66
C PHE A 110 -2.60 -0.28 10.07
N LEU A 111 -3.79 0.23 10.36
CA LEU A 111 -4.42 -0.02 11.66
C LEU A 111 -4.72 -1.51 11.84
N VAL A 112 -5.40 -2.15 10.89
CA VAL A 112 -5.84 -3.55 11.02
C VAL A 112 -4.67 -4.54 10.98
N HIS A 113 -3.66 -4.31 10.13
CA HIS A 113 -2.56 -5.26 9.90
C HIS A 113 -1.27 -4.94 10.63
N ARG A 114 -1.19 -3.81 11.36
CA ARG A 114 0.02 -3.45 12.09
C ARG A 114 -0.25 -2.91 13.50
N ARG A 115 -1.20 -1.98 13.67
CA ARG A 115 -1.39 -1.32 14.98
C ARG A 115 -2.35 -2.05 15.91
N LEU A 116 -3.55 -2.35 15.48
CA LEU A 116 -4.60 -2.98 16.30
C LEU A 116 -4.24 -4.38 16.82
N PRO A 117 -3.50 -5.24 16.08
CA PRO A 117 -3.03 -6.52 16.61
C PRO A 117 -2.18 -6.39 17.89
N THR A 118 -1.52 -5.24 18.10
CA THR A 118 -0.65 -4.97 19.26
C THR A 118 -1.41 -4.50 20.51
N SER A 119 -2.73 -4.64 20.54
CA SER A 119 -3.54 -4.23 21.69
C SER A 119 -3.38 -5.23 22.85
N PRO A 120 -3.01 -4.79 24.07
CA PRO A 120 -2.95 -5.66 25.25
C PRO A 120 -4.34 -6.00 25.81
N ALA A 121 -5.39 -5.29 25.37
CA ALA A 121 -6.73 -5.50 25.89
C ALA A 121 -7.27 -6.89 25.48
N PRO A 122 -7.96 -7.61 26.40
CA PRO A 122 -8.74 -8.78 26.03
C PRO A 122 -9.79 -8.42 24.98
N PRO A 123 -10.11 -9.33 24.03
CA PRO A 123 -9.54 -10.68 23.90
C PRO A 123 -8.24 -10.73 23.06
N ILE A 124 -7.76 -9.61 22.51
CA ILE A 124 -6.64 -9.60 21.54
C ILE A 124 -5.32 -10.04 22.16
N LEU A 125 -5.01 -9.52 23.37
CA LEU A 125 -3.85 -9.92 24.17
C LEU A 125 -2.55 -9.94 23.35
N GLU A 126 -2.26 -8.86 22.61
CA GLU A 126 -1.07 -8.69 21.76
C GLU A 126 -0.79 -9.88 20.84
N VAL A 127 -1.41 -9.89 19.65
CA VAL A 127 -1.09 -10.90 18.62
C VAL A 127 0.39 -10.78 18.26
N GLY A 128 1.16 -11.81 18.61
CA GLY A 128 2.61 -11.78 18.49
C GLY A 128 3.08 -11.74 17.03
N PRO A 129 4.35 -11.33 16.76
CA PRO A 129 4.90 -11.34 15.40
C PRO A 129 4.87 -12.73 14.74
N SER A 130 5.00 -13.81 15.51
CA SER A 130 4.88 -15.19 15.00
C SER A 130 3.44 -15.61 14.69
N GLU A 131 2.45 -14.96 15.31
CA GLU A 131 1.02 -15.25 15.11
C GLU A 131 0.41 -14.38 14.00
N LEU A 132 0.92 -13.17 13.82
CA LEU A 132 0.43 -12.25 12.80
C LEU A 132 1.00 -12.68 11.45
N ASP A 133 0.36 -13.60 10.74
CA ASP A 133 0.83 -14.10 9.44
C ASP A 133 -0.31 -14.16 8.40
N TYR A 134 -0.16 -14.95 7.32
CA TYR A 134 -1.22 -15.08 6.32
C TYR A 134 -2.46 -15.84 6.83
N GLU A 135 -2.42 -16.51 7.98
CA GLU A 135 -3.63 -17.00 8.64
C GLU A 135 -4.48 -15.85 9.18
N PHE A 136 -3.87 -14.76 9.67
CA PHE A 136 -4.59 -13.54 10.04
C PHE A 136 -5.32 -12.93 8.84
N VAL A 137 -4.65 -12.88 7.69
CA VAL A 137 -5.23 -12.39 6.42
C VAL A 137 -6.38 -13.29 5.96
N LYS A 138 -6.20 -14.61 6.03
CA LYS A 138 -7.20 -15.62 5.68
C LYS A 138 -8.47 -15.49 6.53
N VAL A 139 -8.34 -15.33 7.86
CA VAL A 139 -9.49 -15.10 8.76
C VAL A 139 -10.29 -13.87 8.33
N GLY A 140 -9.62 -12.76 7.99
CA GLY A 140 -10.28 -11.56 7.47
C GLY A 140 -11.03 -11.83 6.16
N LEU A 141 -10.35 -12.41 5.17
CA LEU A 141 -10.90 -12.75 3.86
C LEU A 141 -12.10 -13.70 3.93
N GLN A 142 -12.12 -14.65 4.87
CA GLN A 142 -13.20 -15.62 5.00
C GLN A 142 -14.36 -15.12 5.87
N THR A 143 -14.07 -14.34 6.92
CA THR A 143 -15.11 -13.83 7.81
C THR A 143 -15.83 -12.62 7.20
N TRP A 144 -15.11 -11.74 6.49
CA TRP A 144 -15.66 -10.53 5.87
C TRP A 144 -15.25 -10.40 4.40
N PRO A 145 -15.66 -11.34 3.51
CA PRO A 145 -15.13 -11.45 2.16
C PRO A 145 -15.27 -10.17 1.35
N TRP A 146 -16.45 -9.53 1.37
CA TRP A 146 -16.67 -8.31 0.60
C TRP A 146 -15.87 -7.11 1.14
N ARG A 147 -15.74 -6.98 2.46
CA ARG A 147 -15.00 -5.86 3.08
C ARG A 147 -13.51 -6.00 2.82
N SER A 148 -12.95 -7.18 3.05
CA SER A 148 -11.55 -7.45 2.78
C SER A 148 -11.25 -7.36 1.28
N ALA A 149 -12.12 -7.87 0.40
CA ALA A 149 -11.96 -7.72 -1.04
C ALA A 149 -11.95 -6.24 -1.48
N LEU A 150 -12.87 -5.43 -0.96
CA LEU A 150 -12.91 -3.98 -1.28
C LEU A 150 -11.69 -3.23 -0.75
N LEU A 151 -11.25 -3.52 0.49
CA LEU A 151 -10.11 -2.83 1.10
C LEU A 151 -8.79 -3.22 0.44
N TYR A 152 -8.52 -4.52 0.25
CA TYR A 152 -7.32 -4.97 -0.44
C TYR A 152 -7.36 -4.62 -1.93
N GLY A 153 -8.47 -4.93 -2.60
CA GLY A 153 -8.67 -4.63 -4.02
C GLY A 153 -8.53 -3.14 -4.31
N GLY A 154 -9.16 -2.31 -3.48
CA GLY A 154 -9.06 -0.87 -3.55
C GLY A 154 -7.63 -0.37 -3.32
N LEU A 155 -6.96 -0.83 -2.24
CA LEU A 155 -5.60 -0.39 -1.91
C LEU A 155 -4.61 -0.76 -3.01
N VAL A 156 -4.56 -2.04 -3.39
CA VAL A 156 -3.64 -2.55 -4.44
C VAL A 156 -3.88 -1.81 -5.76
N THR A 157 -5.14 -1.71 -6.19
CA THR A 157 -5.47 -1.00 -7.44
C THR A 157 -5.09 0.49 -7.38
N ALA A 158 -5.40 1.17 -6.27
CA ALA A 158 -5.09 2.57 -6.10
C ALA A 158 -3.58 2.82 -6.13
N VAL A 159 -2.78 2.06 -5.37
CA VAL A 159 -1.31 2.24 -5.35
C VAL A 159 -0.68 1.88 -6.69
N THR A 160 -1.12 0.82 -7.37
CA THR A 160 -0.61 0.44 -8.69
C THR A 160 -0.90 1.52 -9.73
N LEU A 161 -2.12 2.06 -9.76
CA LEU A 161 -2.48 3.14 -10.69
C LEU A 161 -1.76 4.45 -10.35
N HIS A 162 -1.61 4.76 -9.05
CA HIS A 162 -0.83 5.92 -8.58
C HIS A 162 0.63 5.82 -9.04
N MET A 163 1.25 4.67 -8.82
CA MET A 163 2.60 4.36 -9.27
C MET A 163 2.72 4.45 -10.79
N ALA A 164 1.75 3.92 -11.54
CA ALA A 164 1.77 3.97 -13.00
C ALA A 164 1.77 5.41 -13.52
N ASP A 165 0.94 6.30 -12.99
CA ASP A 165 0.95 7.69 -13.41
C ASP A 165 2.19 8.44 -12.90
N GLY A 166 2.64 8.18 -11.67
CA GLY A 166 3.85 8.75 -11.08
C GLY A 166 5.13 8.40 -11.83
N MET A 167 5.26 7.14 -12.27
CA MET A 167 6.40 6.65 -13.03
C MET A 167 6.62 7.45 -14.33
N GLY A 168 5.54 7.78 -15.06
CA GLY A 168 5.66 8.60 -16.26
C GLY A 168 6.15 10.03 -15.98
N ILE A 169 5.82 10.59 -14.81
CA ILE A 169 6.28 11.91 -14.39
C ILE A 169 7.77 11.86 -14.05
N ILE A 170 8.19 10.88 -13.23
CA ILE A 170 9.59 10.71 -12.83
C ILE A 170 10.46 10.43 -14.04
N TRP A 171 10.02 9.54 -14.94
CA TRP A 171 10.72 9.27 -16.20
C TRP A 171 10.96 10.55 -16.99
N ASN A 172 9.89 11.33 -17.21
CA ASN A 172 9.99 12.55 -17.99
C ASN A 172 10.80 13.66 -17.32
N ALA A 173 10.90 13.64 -15.99
CA ALA A 173 11.68 14.62 -15.23
C ALA A 173 13.18 14.30 -15.22
N TYR A 174 13.58 13.02 -15.21
CA TYR A 174 14.98 12.63 -14.96
C TYR A 174 15.62 11.81 -16.07
N LEU A 175 14.85 11.04 -16.83
CA LEU A 175 15.38 10.07 -17.80
C LEU A 175 15.13 10.49 -19.25
N ALA A 176 14.21 11.43 -19.50
CA ALA A 176 13.83 11.81 -20.85
C ALA A 176 14.97 12.38 -21.72
N GLN A 177 15.99 13.00 -21.10
CA GLN A 177 17.13 13.53 -21.84
C GLN A 177 18.00 12.40 -22.43
N SER A 178 18.17 11.30 -21.68
CA SER A 178 19.05 10.19 -22.08
C SER A 178 18.29 9.06 -22.79
N TRP A 179 17.01 8.84 -22.47
CA TRP A 179 16.21 7.69 -22.94
C TRP A 179 15.00 8.10 -23.78
N GLY A 180 14.83 9.40 -24.03
CA GLY A 180 13.68 9.94 -24.73
C GLY A 180 12.44 10.12 -23.84
N ARG A 181 11.60 11.09 -24.22
CA ARG A 181 10.37 11.42 -23.48
C ARG A 181 9.33 10.31 -23.63
N MET A 182 8.78 9.87 -22.51
CA MET A 182 7.66 8.93 -22.49
C MET A 182 6.40 9.61 -23.00
N LYS A 183 5.91 9.14 -24.15
CA LYS A 183 4.73 9.70 -24.83
C LYS A 183 3.47 9.49 -24.01
N GLN A 184 2.56 10.47 -24.04
CA GLN A 184 1.27 10.38 -23.34
C GLN A 184 0.39 9.24 -23.89
N SER A 185 0.51 8.91 -25.18
CA SER A 185 -0.16 7.76 -25.80
C SER A 185 0.19 6.42 -25.14
N MET A 186 1.37 6.33 -24.50
CA MET A 186 1.82 5.12 -23.78
C MET A 186 1.19 4.96 -22.40
N ARG A 187 0.45 5.96 -21.89
CA ARG A 187 -0.14 5.93 -20.55
C ARG A 187 -1.07 4.74 -20.34
N LYS A 188 -1.90 4.40 -21.33
CA LYS A 188 -2.83 3.26 -21.24
C LYS A 188 -2.08 1.92 -21.12
N TYR A 189 -1.03 1.74 -21.92
CA TYR A 189 -0.22 0.53 -21.90
C TYR A 189 0.59 0.40 -20.61
N ARG A 190 1.15 1.50 -20.10
CA ARG A 190 1.87 1.51 -18.82
C ARG A 190 0.96 1.13 -17.65
N ARG A 191 -0.25 1.68 -17.63
CA ARG A 191 -1.25 1.31 -16.62
C ARG A 191 -1.64 -0.16 -16.75
N ALA A 192 -1.97 -0.63 -17.95
CA ALA A 192 -2.33 -2.02 -18.18
C ALA A 192 -1.20 -2.97 -17.80
N GLY A 193 0.05 -2.63 -18.16
CA GLY A 193 1.24 -3.41 -17.82
C GLY A 193 1.48 -3.48 -16.31
N LEU A 194 1.32 -2.38 -15.56
CA LEU A 194 1.45 -2.42 -14.10
C LEU A 194 0.26 -3.10 -13.41
N ILE A 195 -0.95 -2.98 -13.95
CA ILE A 195 -2.09 -3.78 -13.46
C ILE A 195 -1.78 -5.26 -13.66
N ALA A 196 -1.35 -5.67 -14.86
CA ALA A 196 -1.04 -7.05 -15.18
C ALA A 196 0.16 -7.60 -14.40
N GLY A 197 1.21 -6.79 -14.21
CA GLY A 197 2.45 -7.22 -13.56
C GLY A 197 2.47 -7.07 -12.04
N VAL A 198 1.58 -6.27 -11.46
CA VAL A 198 1.57 -5.98 -10.00
C VAL A 198 0.21 -6.29 -9.38
N ALA A 199 -0.85 -5.63 -9.84
CA ALA A 199 -2.15 -5.77 -9.20
C ALA A 199 -2.73 -7.18 -9.38
N LEU A 200 -2.69 -7.72 -10.61
CA LEU A 200 -3.26 -9.04 -10.90
C LEU A 200 -2.61 -10.17 -10.08
N PRO A 201 -1.26 -10.33 -10.04
CA PRO A 201 -0.63 -11.35 -9.21
C PRO A 201 -0.97 -11.22 -7.73
N VAL A 202 -0.98 -10.00 -7.19
CA VAL A 202 -1.32 -9.77 -5.78
C VAL A 202 -2.78 -10.16 -5.50
N LEU A 203 -3.71 -9.70 -6.32
CA LEU A 203 -5.14 -9.95 -6.12
C LEU A 203 -5.51 -11.42 -6.37
N SER A 204 -4.94 -12.07 -7.38
CA SER A 204 -5.14 -13.50 -7.61
C SER A 204 -4.56 -14.32 -6.46
N GLY A 205 -3.42 -13.92 -5.90
CA GLY A 205 -2.83 -14.56 -4.74
C GLY A 205 -3.70 -14.43 -3.49
N LEU A 206 -4.34 -13.28 -3.26
CA LEU A 206 -5.34 -13.13 -2.19
C LEU A 206 -6.56 -14.05 -2.39
N VAL A 207 -6.97 -14.29 -3.65
CA VAL A 207 -8.02 -15.28 -3.95
C VAL A 207 -7.59 -16.70 -3.60
N VAL A 208 -6.31 -17.05 -3.83
CA VAL A 208 -5.75 -18.35 -3.40
C VAL A 208 -5.81 -18.46 -1.87
N VAL A 209 -5.28 -17.47 -1.15
CA VAL A 209 -5.30 -17.44 0.33
C VAL A 209 -6.72 -17.55 0.87
N ALA A 210 -7.68 -16.85 0.28
CA ALA A 210 -9.08 -16.87 0.73
C ALA A 210 -9.74 -18.26 0.63
N ARG A 211 -9.26 -19.13 -0.27
CA ARG A 211 -9.84 -20.46 -0.52
C ARG A 211 -9.20 -21.58 0.29
N GLU A 212 -8.07 -21.33 0.93
CA GLU A 212 -7.41 -22.33 1.77
C GLU A 212 -8.13 -22.52 3.10
N PRO A 213 -8.10 -23.72 3.70
CA PRO A 213 -8.59 -23.89 5.06
C PRO A 213 -7.75 -23.08 6.06
N ILE A 214 -8.38 -22.64 7.14
CA ILE A 214 -7.70 -21.97 8.26
C ILE A 214 -6.93 -23.00 9.08
N PHE A 215 -5.64 -22.77 9.26
CA PHE A 215 -4.72 -23.59 10.06
C PHE A 215 -4.30 -22.84 11.32
N ALA A 216 -5.28 -22.39 12.11
CA ALA A 216 -5.06 -21.72 13.38
C ALA A 216 -6.02 -22.25 14.45
N PHE A 217 -5.59 -22.23 15.72
CA PHE A 217 -6.47 -22.62 16.82
C PHE A 217 -7.69 -21.70 16.91
N ALA A 218 -8.83 -22.25 17.33
CA ALA A 218 -10.06 -21.47 17.49
C ALA A 218 -9.91 -20.27 18.44
N SER A 219 -9.04 -20.39 19.46
CA SER A 219 -8.67 -19.28 20.35
C SER A 219 -7.96 -18.16 19.60
N THR A 220 -6.98 -18.49 18.76
CA THR A 220 -6.26 -17.53 17.90
C THR A 220 -7.19 -16.87 16.89
N VAL A 221 -8.09 -17.63 16.25
CA VAL A 221 -9.09 -17.07 15.32
C VAL A 221 -9.99 -16.05 16.02
N LYS A 222 -10.44 -16.31 17.26
CA LYS A 222 -11.23 -15.35 18.04
C LYS A 222 -10.45 -14.05 18.32
N ARG A 223 -9.15 -14.15 18.60
CA ARG A 223 -8.26 -12.98 18.78
C ARG A 223 -8.18 -12.18 17.48
N PHE A 224 -7.99 -12.85 16.35
CA PHE A 224 -7.92 -12.21 15.04
C PHE A 224 -9.22 -11.47 14.70
N GLN A 225 -10.37 -12.12 14.89
CA GLN A 225 -11.68 -11.50 14.67
C GLN A 225 -11.87 -10.26 15.55
N ALA A 226 -11.44 -10.29 16.81
CA ALA A 226 -11.51 -9.13 17.68
C ALA A 226 -10.66 -7.95 17.18
N VAL A 227 -9.46 -8.21 16.61
CA VAL A 227 -8.66 -7.16 15.96
C VAL A 227 -9.43 -6.52 14.81
N PHE A 228 -10.03 -7.30 13.92
CA PHE A 228 -10.82 -6.76 12.82
C PHE A 228 -11.98 -5.91 13.33
N LEU A 229 -12.72 -6.38 14.34
CA LEU A 229 -13.84 -5.66 14.94
C LEU A 229 -13.47 -4.36 15.66
N MET A 230 -12.19 -4.11 15.99
CA MET A 230 -11.76 -2.78 16.44
C MET A 230 -11.88 -1.72 15.35
N SER A 231 -11.78 -2.11 14.07
CA SER A 231 -12.02 -1.21 12.95
C SER A 231 -13.52 -1.04 12.72
N TRP A 232 -13.97 0.21 12.61
CA TRP A 232 -15.39 0.52 12.37
C TRP A 232 -15.91 -0.10 11.06
N ILE A 233 -15.07 -0.25 10.03
CA ILE A 233 -15.49 -0.80 8.74
C ILE A 233 -15.90 -2.26 8.84
N TYR A 234 -15.21 -3.04 9.67
CA TYR A 234 -15.51 -4.46 9.84
C TYR A 234 -16.73 -4.70 10.75
N ARG A 235 -17.21 -3.67 11.46
CA ARG A 235 -18.44 -3.68 12.28
C ARG A 235 -19.71 -3.30 11.54
N LEU A 236 -19.61 -2.80 10.31
CA LEU A 236 -20.77 -2.48 9.48
C LEU A 236 -21.51 -3.75 9.04
#